data_AF-A0A258UDC5-F1
#
_entry.id   AF-A0A258UDC5-F1
#
_cell.length_a   1.000
_cell.length_b   1.000
_cell.length_c   1.000
_cell.angle_alpha   90.00
_cell.angle_beta   90.00
_cell.angle_gamma   90.00
#
_symmetry.space_group_name_H-M   'P 1'
#
loop_
_entity.id
_entity.type
_entity.pdbx_description
1 polymer ?
#
loop_
_entity_poly.entity_id
_entity_poly.type
_entity_poly.pdbx_seq_one_letter_code
_entity_poly.pdbx_strand_id
1 'polypeptide(L)'
;MQNEKRKWQMAFRRFVLENAPSEQYAPYFGLCRIDLRKWIEAQFSNDLSWENFGKAWQFEHIIPIAWFNSSNEEELKACWGFLNIRVTPLEGGSGHSIDLMFAKDYFEKLYQDSGFEGCLYYLKKLDAILIEHSAIPSTKLIAFLQANKTELNSIPSFSADEYLQYLETGSAKSILTEREILKKFG
;
A
#
# COMPACT_ATOMS: atom_id res chain seq x y z
N MET A 1 -13.43 6.38 16.98
CA MET A 1 -12.33 6.39 15.99
C MET A 1 -12.36 7.58 15.03
N GLN A 2 -13.44 7.81 14.26
CA GLN A 2 -13.43 8.88 13.23
C GLN A 2 -13.31 10.31 13.79
N ASN A 3 -13.96 10.58 14.93
CA ASN A 3 -13.83 11.87 15.63
C ASN A 3 -12.43 12.10 16.21
N GLU A 4 -11.79 11.05 16.74
CA GLU A 4 -10.43 11.14 17.26
C GLU A 4 -9.42 11.40 16.14
N LYS A 5 -9.49 10.65 15.03
CA LYS A 5 -8.65 10.91 13.85
C LYS A 5 -8.71 12.38 13.41
N ARG A 6 -9.92 12.95 13.33
CA ARG A 6 -10.08 14.37 12.95
C ARG A 6 -9.41 15.32 13.94
N LYS A 7 -9.52 15.06 15.25
CA LYS A 7 -8.85 15.88 16.29
C LYS A 7 -7.34 15.88 16.10
N TRP A 8 -6.74 14.71 15.89
CA TRP A 8 -5.30 14.59 15.66
C TRP A 8 -4.84 15.28 14.37
N GLN A 9 -5.58 15.13 13.27
CA GLN A 9 -5.30 15.83 12.02
C GLN A 9 -5.36 17.35 12.19
N MET A 10 -6.37 17.84 12.92
CA MET A 10 -6.49 19.27 13.23
C MET A 10 -5.33 19.73 14.11
N ALA A 11 -4.99 19.00 15.18
CA ALA A 11 -3.89 19.34 16.07
C ALA A 11 -2.55 19.41 15.32
N PHE A 12 -2.27 18.44 14.45
CA PHE A 12 -1.08 18.42 13.61
C PHE A 12 -1.04 19.62 12.66
N ARG A 13 -2.13 19.88 11.93
CA ARG A 13 -2.22 21.03 11.02
C ARG A 13 -2.01 22.35 11.74
N ARG A 14 -2.66 22.58 12.89
CA ARG A 14 -2.48 23.81 13.67
C ARG A 14 -1.06 23.96 14.21
N PHE A 15 -0.44 22.84 14.63
CA PHE A 15 0.94 22.84 15.11
C PHE A 15 1.93 23.24 14.01
N VAL A 16 1.77 22.69 12.79
CA VAL A 16 2.69 22.90 11.67
C VAL A 16 2.42 24.21 10.92
N LEU A 17 1.15 24.54 10.67
CA LEU A 17 0.74 25.65 9.80
C LEU A 17 0.43 26.94 10.56
N GLU A 18 -0.19 26.85 11.74
CA GLU A 18 -0.74 28.01 12.46
C GLU A 18 0.12 28.44 13.65
N ASN A 19 1.29 27.83 13.85
CA ASN A 19 2.17 28.13 14.98
C ASN A 19 1.51 27.89 16.37
N ALA A 20 0.48 27.03 16.44
CA ALA A 20 -0.23 26.72 17.68
C ALA A 20 0.56 25.75 18.58
N PRO A 21 0.69 25.99 19.90
CA PRO A 21 1.58 25.22 20.78
C PRO A 21 1.24 23.72 20.83
N SER A 22 -0.05 23.36 20.79
CA SER A 22 -0.55 21.97 20.76
C SER A 22 0.15 21.04 21.77
N GLU A 23 0.40 21.52 23.00
CA GLU A 23 1.24 20.85 24.01
C GLU A 23 0.85 19.38 24.26
N GLN A 24 -0.44 19.07 24.25
CA GLN A 24 -0.95 17.71 24.42
C GLN A 24 -0.52 16.75 23.28
N TYR A 25 -0.40 17.26 22.05
CA TYR A 25 -0.17 16.46 20.84
C TYR A 25 1.28 16.55 20.34
N ALA A 26 1.97 17.65 20.62
CA ALA A 26 3.33 17.90 20.15
C ALA A 26 4.33 16.76 20.48
N PRO A 27 4.29 16.11 21.66
CA PRO A 27 5.17 14.98 21.97
C PRO A 27 5.04 13.78 21.03
N TYR A 28 3.92 13.66 20.30
CA TYR A 28 3.67 12.55 19.38
C TYR A 28 4.20 12.82 17.96
N PHE A 29 4.52 14.07 17.62
CA PHE A 29 4.98 14.43 16.27
C PHE A 29 6.48 14.18 16.08
N GLY A 30 7.22 13.94 17.17
CA GLY A 30 8.63 13.52 17.16
C GLY A 30 9.65 14.63 16.88
N LEU A 31 9.23 15.76 16.32
CA LEU A 31 10.08 16.94 16.08
C LEU A 31 9.48 18.20 16.67
N CYS A 32 10.33 19.16 17.03
CA CYS A 32 9.87 20.51 17.31
C CYS A 32 9.29 21.14 16.03
N ARG A 33 8.47 22.17 16.16
CA ARG A 33 7.80 22.81 15.01
C ARG A 33 8.77 23.23 13.91
N ILE A 34 9.91 23.80 14.29
CA ILE A 34 10.90 24.33 13.33
C ILE A 34 11.44 23.18 12.48
N ASP A 35 11.86 22.08 13.11
CA ASP A 35 12.43 20.96 12.38
C ASP A 35 11.36 20.15 11.64
N LEU A 36 10.14 20.08 12.18
CA LEU A 36 9.01 19.48 11.47
C LEU A 36 8.65 20.25 10.20
N ARG A 37 8.71 21.59 10.21
CA ARG A 37 8.52 22.38 8.99
C ARG A 37 9.64 22.16 7.98
N LYS A 38 10.90 22.12 8.41
CA LYS A 38 12.03 21.76 7.51
C LYS A 38 11.86 20.37 6.90
N TRP A 39 11.41 19.40 7.69
CA TRP A 39 11.13 18.05 7.23
C TRP A 39 10.06 18.00 6.14
N ILE A 40 8.98 18.78 6.29
CA ILE A 40 7.93 18.88 5.28
C ILE A 40 8.42 19.62 4.04
N GLU A 41 9.15 20.73 4.21
CA GLU A 41 9.73 21.50 3.09
C GLU A 41 10.69 20.66 2.24
N ALA A 42 11.47 19.77 2.87
CA ALA A 42 12.38 18.86 2.17
C ALA A 42 11.67 17.88 1.22
N GLN A 43 10.35 17.71 1.36
CA GLN A 43 9.54 16.84 0.51
C GLN A 43 8.78 17.59 -0.60
N PHE A 44 8.86 18.92 -0.64
CA PHE A 44 8.26 19.69 -1.73
C PHE A 44 8.99 19.38 -3.03
N SER A 45 8.24 18.89 -4.02
CA SER A 45 8.68 18.73 -5.41
C SER A 45 7.89 19.70 -6.29
N ASN A 46 8.47 20.10 -7.43
CA ASN A 46 7.82 21.01 -8.38
C ASN A 46 7.39 22.34 -7.73
N ASP A 47 6.17 22.80 -8.03
CA ASP A 47 5.58 24.06 -7.57
C ASP A 47 4.92 23.97 -6.18
N LEU A 48 5.19 22.91 -5.40
CA LEU A 48 4.61 22.78 -4.05
C LEU A 48 5.23 23.79 -3.08
N SER A 49 4.37 24.45 -2.30
CA SER A 49 4.78 25.45 -1.31
C SER A 49 3.77 25.51 -0.16
N TRP A 50 4.12 26.16 0.94
CA TRP A 50 3.17 26.36 2.04
C TRP A 50 1.90 27.11 1.63
N GLU A 51 1.98 27.99 0.63
CA GLU A 51 0.88 28.84 0.17
C GLU A 51 -0.20 28.06 -0.57
N ASN A 52 0.14 26.90 -1.13
CA ASN A 52 -0.78 26.04 -1.86
C ASN A 52 -1.18 24.75 -1.11
N PHE A 53 -0.97 24.72 0.21
CA PHE A 53 -1.53 23.66 1.07
C PHE A 53 -3.06 23.59 0.94
N GLY A 54 -3.59 22.38 0.78
CA GLY A 54 -5.02 22.11 0.57
C GLY A 54 -5.53 22.42 -0.84
N LYS A 55 -4.71 23.04 -1.69
CA LYS A 55 -5.00 23.27 -3.12
C LYS A 55 -4.18 22.33 -4.02
N ALA A 56 -2.87 22.28 -3.81
CA ALA A 56 -1.94 21.49 -4.60
C ALA A 56 -1.39 20.26 -3.85
N TRP A 57 -1.38 20.27 -2.51
CA TRP A 57 -0.90 19.15 -1.71
C TRP A 57 -1.55 19.08 -0.32
N GLN A 58 -1.38 17.95 0.35
CA GLN A 58 -1.85 17.71 1.72
C GLN A 58 -0.90 16.79 2.50
N PHE A 59 -1.09 16.72 3.83
CA PHE A 59 -0.44 15.73 4.67
C PHE A 59 -1.10 14.37 4.53
N GLU A 60 -0.30 13.32 4.37
CA GLU A 60 -0.74 11.94 4.30
C GLU A 60 0.11 11.03 5.18
N HIS A 61 -0.49 9.94 5.68
CA HIS A 61 0.28 8.93 6.40
C HIS A 61 0.87 7.92 5.42
N ILE A 62 2.16 7.58 5.57
CA ILE A 62 2.82 6.57 4.74
C ILE A 62 2.24 5.18 5.06
N ILE A 63 2.24 4.80 6.35
CA ILE A 63 1.46 3.66 6.84
C ILE A 63 0.09 4.18 7.30
N PRO A 64 -1.03 3.69 6.73
CA PRO A 64 -2.37 4.11 7.14
C PRO A 64 -2.63 3.95 8.64
N ILE A 65 -3.31 4.92 9.25
CA ILE A 65 -3.69 4.93 10.67
C ILE A 65 -4.40 3.63 11.11
N ALA A 66 -5.13 2.98 10.19
CA ALA A 66 -5.84 1.71 10.46
C ALA A 66 -4.91 0.57 10.91
N TRP A 67 -3.61 0.66 10.61
CA TRP A 67 -2.60 -0.32 11.00
C TRP A 67 -1.95 -0.03 12.35
N PHE A 68 -2.38 1.01 13.07
CA PHE A 68 -1.87 1.38 14.37
C PHE A 68 -2.92 1.19 15.47
N ASN A 69 -2.49 0.65 16.61
CA ASN A 69 -3.26 0.53 17.83
C ASN A 69 -3.21 1.85 18.61
N SER A 70 -4.27 2.66 18.50
CA SER A 70 -4.37 3.95 19.18
C SER A 70 -4.40 3.88 20.70
N SER A 71 -4.60 2.70 21.29
CA SER A 71 -4.54 2.50 22.74
C SER A 71 -3.12 2.23 23.24
N ASN A 72 -2.16 2.01 22.34
CA ASN A 72 -0.74 1.87 22.66
C ASN A 72 -0.01 3.19 22.38
N GLU A 73 0.64 3.76 23.40
CA GLU A 73 1.27 5.08 23.30
C GLU A 73 2.44 5.11 22.31
N GLU A 74 3.24 4.04 22.22
CA GLU A 74 4.35 3.94 21.28
C GLU A 74 3.85 3.86 19.83
N GLU A 75 2.81 3.06 19.59
CA GLU A 75 2.17 3.00 18.27
C GLU A 75 1.52 4.34 17.89
N LEU A 76 0.94 5.06 18.86
CA LEU A 76 0.37 6.37 18.63
C LEU A 76 1.44 7.41 18.27
N LYS A 77 2.61 7.37 18.94
CA LYS A 77 3.78 8.20 18.59
C LYS A 77 4.33 7.86 17.21
N ALA A 78 4.41 6.58 16.86
CA ALA A 78 4.86 6.18 15.52
C ALA A 78 3.84 6.57 14.43
N CYS A 79 2.54 6.47 14.72
CA CYS A 79 1.47 6.84 13.80
C CYS A 79 1.54 8.32 13.41
N TRP A 80 1.68 9.21 14.40
CA TRP A 80 1.71 10.67 14.21
C TRP A 80 3.11 11.28 14.10
N GLY A 81 4.14 10.45 14.19
CA GLY A 81 5.53 10.88 14.11
C GLY A 81 5.89 11.36 12.70
N PHE A 82 6.81 12.32 12.63
CA PHE A 82 7.24 12.95 11.39
C PHE A 82 7.63 11.97 10.28
N LEU A 83 8.24 10.84 10.62
CA LEU A 83 8.64 9.79 9.66
C LEU A 83 7.47 9.13 8.96
N ASN A 84 6.29 9.06 9.60
CA ASN A 84 5.10 8.46 9.01
C ASN A 84 4.20 9.47 8.29
N ILE A 85 4.57 10.75 8.27
CA ILE A 85 3.79 11.82 7.62
C ILE A 85 4.57 12.38 6.44
N ARG A 86 3.93 12.38 5.27
CA ARG A 86 4.48 12.87 4.02
C ARG A 86 3.68 13.99 3.38
N VAL A 87 4.33 14.69 2.46
CA VAL A 87 3.67 15.56 1.48
C VAL A 87 3.11 14.67 0.36
N THR A 88 1.84 14.87 0.01
CA THR A 88 1.20 14.23 -1.14
C THR A 88 0.55 15.28 -2.04
N PRO A 89 0.93 15.36 -3.34
CA PRO A 89 0.24 16.18 -4.33
C PRO A 89 -1.23 15.76 -4.49
N LEU A 90 -2.12 16.75 -4.68
CA LEU A 90 -3.55 16.52 -4.92
C LEU A 90 -3.85 16.26 -6.40
N GLU A 91 -3.07 16.84 -7.31
CA GLU A 91 -3.17 16.59 -8.75
C GLU A 91 -2.40 15.32 -9.13
N GLY A 92 -3.00 14.48 -9.98
CA GLY A 92 -2.41 13.19 -10.36
C GLY A 92 -2.51 12.10 -9.28
N GLY A 93 -3.33 12.34 -8.25
CA GLY A 93 -3.49 11.46 -7.08
C GLY A 93 -3.76 10.01 -7.49
N SER A 94 -2.73 9.19 -7.39
CA SER A 94 -2.93 7.77 -7.23
C SER A 94 -3.69 7.56 -5.94
N GLY A 95 -4.81 6.85 -6.03
CA GLY A 95 -5.49 6.26 -4.90
C GLY A 95 -4.63 5.18 -4.24
N HIS A 96 -3.41 5.53 -3.78
CA HIS A 96 -2.51 4.67 -2.99
C HIS A 96 -3.02 4.41 -1.57
N SER A 97 -4.28 4.78 -1.31
CA SER A 97 -5.08 4.23 -0.23
C SER A 97 -4.82 2.72 -0.09
N ILE A 98 -3.95 2.37 0.86
CA ILE A 98 -3.66 1.01 1.37
C ILE A 98 -2.53 0.24 0.66
N ASP A 99 -1.66 0.87 -0.14
CA ASP A 99 -0.50 0.12 -0.66
C ASP A 99 0.62 -0.01 0.39
N LEU A 100 0.62 -1.13 1.13
CA LEU A 100 1.68 -1.47 2.08
C LEU A 100 3.02 -1.75 1.40
N MET A 101 3.02 -2.13 0.12
CA MET A 101 4.24 -2.31 -0.65
C MET A 101 4.92 -0.97 -0.89
N PHE A 102 4.14 0.06 -1.28
CA PHE A 102 4.65 1.43 -1.37
C PHE A 102 5.29 1.90 -0.06
N ALA A 103 4.61 1.67 1.08
CA ALA A 103 5.15 2.06 2.38
C ALA A 103 6.46 1.33 2.70
N LYS A 104 6.56 0.05 2.37
CA LYS A 104 7.77 -0.75 2.56
C LYS A 104 8.92 -0.23 1.70
N ASP A 105 8.70 -0.09 0.41
CA ASP A 105 9.70 0.44 -0.53
C ASP A 105 10.17 1.84 -0.11
N TYR A 106 9.25 2.69 0.35
CA TYR A 106 9.56 4.03 0.86
C TYR A 106 10.52 3.99 2.05
N PHE A 107 10.22 3.21 3.09
CA PHE A 107 11.07 3.14 4.28
C PHE A 107 12.38 2.37 4.03
N GLU A 108 12.37 1.36 3.14
CA GLU A 108 13.59 0.66 2.72
C GLU A 108 14.53 1.63 2.02
N LYS A 109 14.02 2.40 1.06
CA LYS A 109 14.81 3.39 0.33
C LYS A 109 15.35 4.47 1.25
N LEU A 110 14.51 5.01 2.15
CA LEU A 110 14.92 6.01 3.13
C LEU A 110 16.05 5.48 4.02
N TYR A 111 15.92 4.26 4.54
CA TYR A 111 16.95 3.63 5.37
C TYR A 111 18.24 3.34 4.60
N GLN A 112 18.15 2.75 3.41
CA GLN A 112 19.31 2.39 2.60
C GLN A 112 20.14 3.62 2.21
N ASP A 113 19.48 4.72 1.86
CA ASP A 113 20.16 5.91 1.37
C ASP A 113 20.65 6.81 2.52
N SER A 114 19.94 6.85 3.65
CA SER A 114 20.25 7.78 4.76
C SER A 114 20.90 7.13 5.98
N GLY A 115 20.83 5.80 6.12
CA GLY A 115 21.24 5.07 7.32
C GLY A 115 20.43 5.40 8.58
N PHE A 116 19.25 6.03 8.46
CA PHE A 116 18.51 6.52 9.62
C PHE A 116 17.73 5.39 10.30
N GLU A 117 18.22 4.93 11.46
CA GLU A 117 17.67 3.79 12.21
C GLU A 117 16.19 3.94 12.59
N GLY A 118 15.66 5.17 12.65
CA GLY A 118 14.23 5.42 12.90
C GLY A 118 13.31 4.71 11.90
N CYS A 119 13.79 4.39 10.70
CA CYS A 119 13.04 3.64 9.67
C CYS A 119 12.82 2.17 10.05
N LEU A 120 13.71 1.58 10.87
CA LEU A 120 13.68 0.15 11.22
C LEU A 120 12.40 -0.24 11.97
N TYR A 121 11.85 0.67 12.78
CA TYR A 121 10.55 0.45 13.42
C TYR A 121 9.45 0.20 12.39
N TYR A 122 9.36 1.07 11.36
CA TYR A 122 8.31 1.00 10.35
C TYR A 122 8.47 -0.24 9.47
N LEU A 123 9.70 -0.60 9.10
CA LEU A 123 10.00 -1.83 8.35
C LEU A 123 9.55 -3.08 9.12
N LYS A 124 9.91 -3.18 10.41
CA LYS A 124 9.48 -4.28 11.27
C LYS A 124 7.96 -4.36 11.39
N LYS A 125 7.29 -3.21 11.51
CA LYS A 125 5.82 -3.14 11.59
C LYS A 125 5.18 -3.61 10.29
N LEU A 126 5.69 -3.17 9.14
CA LEU A 126 5.20 -3.58 7.82
C LEU A 126 5.37 -5.08 7.59
N ASP A 127 6.52 -5.64 7.95
CA ASP A 127 6.75 -7.09 7.85
C ASP A 127 5.75 -7.87 8.71
N ALA A 128 5.50 -7.43 9.95
CA ALA A 128 4.50 -8.06 10.81
C ALA A 128 3.08 -7.99 10.20
N ILE A 129 2.68 -6.84 9.67
CA ILE A 129 1.37 -6.66 9.02
C ILE A 129 1.24 -7.58 7.80
N LEU A 130 2.25 -7.61 6.93
CA LEU A 130 2.25 -8.41 5.72
C LEU A 130 2.21 -9.91 6.03
N ILE A 131 2.92 -10.36 7.07
CA ILE A 131 2.88 -11.76 7.53
C ILE A 131 1.49 -12.12 8.07
N GLU A 132 0.90 -11.27 8.92
CA GLU A 132 -0.42 -11.51 9.52
C GLU A 132 -1.55 -11.52 8.48
N HIS A 133 -1.43 -10.70 7.43
CA HIS A 133 -2.45 -10.55 6.38
C HIS A 133 -2.14 -11.36 5.11
N SER A 134 -1.12 -12.22 5.15
CA SER A 134 -0.81 -13.12 4.04
C SER A 134 -1.91 -14.15 3.86
N ALA A 135 -2.58 -14.13 2.71
CA ALA A 135 -3.52 -15.16 2.34
C ALA A 135 -2.77 -16.43 1.91
N ILE A 136 -2.97 -17.54 2.63
CA ILE A 136 -2.44 -18.84 2.25
C ILE A 136 -3.50 -19.52 1.37
N PRO A 137 -3.21 -19.83 0.08
CA PRO A 137 -4.13 -20.58 -0.76
C PRO A 137 -4.48 -21.93 -0.14
N SER A 138 -5.76 -22.33 -0.18
CA SER A 138 -6.17 -23.61 0.40
C SER A 138 -5.53 -24.80 -0.32
N THR A 139 -5.23 -25.87 0.42
CA THR A 139 -4.68 -27.11 -0.17
C THR A 139 -5.59 -27.68 -1.26
N LYS A 140 -6.91 -27.53 -1.14
CA LYS A 140 -7.88 -27.97 -2.16
C LYS A 140 -7.71 -27.20 -3.48
N LEU A 141 -7.49 -25.90 -3.41
CA LEU A 141 -7.22 -25.07 -4.60
C LEU A 141 -5.91 -25.49 -5.28
N ILE A 142 -4.86 -25.71 -4.48
CA ILE A 142 -3.57 -26.17 -5.00
C ILE A 142 -3.72 -27.53 -5.69
N ALA A 143 -4.42 -28.48 -5.06
CA ALA A 143 -4.68 -29.80 -5.62
C ALA A 143 -5.50 -29.73 -6.92
N PHE A 144 -6.50 -28.85 -6.99
CA PHE A 144 -7.28 -28.62 -8.22
C PHE A 144 -6.38 -28.15 -9.37
N LEU A 145 -5.52 -27.15 -9.14
CA LEU A 145 -4.59 -26.65 -10.15
C LEU A 145 -3.59 -27.73 -10.61
N GLN A 146 -3.08 -28.53 -9.68
CA GLN A 146 -2.16 -29.63 -10.00
C GLN A 146 -2.84 -30.71 -10.84
N ALA A 147 -4.06 -31.12 -10.48
CA ALA A 147 -4.80 -32.17 -11.17
C ALA A 147 -5.24 -31.78 -12.59
N ASN A 148 -5.47 -30.49 -12.85
CA ASN A 148 -5.98 -29.98 -14.13
C ASN A 148 -4.93 -29.14 -14.90
N LYS A 149 -3.65 -29.22 -14.51
CA LYS A 149 -2.59 -28.32 -14.99
C LYS A 149 -2.46 -28.30 -16.51
N THR A 150 -2.49 -29.47 -17.14
CA THR A 150 -2.31 -29.62 -18.59
C THR A 150 -3.46 -28.98 -19.36
N GLU A 151 -4.69 -29.30 -18.98
CA GLU A 151 -5.89 -28.72 -19.57
C GLU A 151 -5.94 -27.20 -19.36
N LEU A 152 -5.78 -26.73 -18.12
CA LEU A 152 -5.84 -25.30 -17.78
C LEU A 152 -4.82 -24.47 -18.55
N ASN A 153 -3.57 -24.96 -18.69
CA ASN A 153 -2.53 -24.26 -19.45
C ASN A 153 -2.82 -24.19 -20.96
N SER A 154 -3.66 -25.08 -21.48
CA SER A 154 -3.97 -25.13 -22.90
C SER A 154 -5.11 -24.19 -23.31
N ILE A 155 -6.05 -23.90 -22.40
CA ILE A 155 -7.27 -23.11 -22.68
C ILE A 155 -6.94 -21.73 -23.29
N PRO A 156 -5.94 -20.96 -22.82
CA PRO A 156 -5.59 -19.67 -23.44
C PRO A 156 -5.17 -19.74 -24.92
N SER A 157 -4.84 -20.93 -25.41
CA SER A 157 -4.48 -21.16 -26.82
C SER A 157 -5.65 -21.56 -27.71
N PHE A 158 -6.86 -21.71 -27.16
CA PHE A 158 -8.04 -22.08 -27.94
C PHE A 158 -8.43 -20.94 -28.87
N SER A 159 -8.78 -21.29 -30.11
CA SER A 159 -9.46 -20.39 -31.04
C SER A 159 -10.88 -20.10 -30.54
N ALA A 160 -11.56 -19.14 -31.18
CA ALA A 160 -12.94 -18.80 -30.84
C ALA A 160 -13.88 -20.00 -30.93
N ASP A 161 -13.76 -20.80 -32.00
CA ASP A 161 -14.60 -21.98 -32.22
C ASP A 161 -14.31 -23.08 -31.19
N GLU A 162 -13.03 -23.34 -30.91
CA GLU A 162 -12.62 -24.31 -29.88
C GLU A 162 -13.07 -23.90 -28.48
N TYR A 163 -13.09 -22.60 -28.20
CA TYR A 163 -13.59 -22.09 -26.93
C TYR A 163 -15.11 -22.22 -26.83
N LEU A 164 -15.87 -21.99 -27.91
CA LEU A 164 -17.30 -22.27 -27.95
C LEU A 164 -17.59 -23.76 -27.71
N GLN A 165 -16.87 -24.63 -28.39
CA GLN A 165 -16.98 -26.08 -28.18
C GLN A 165 -16.60 -26.47 -26.74
N TYR A 166 -15.59 -25.83 -26.15
CA TYR A 166 -15.25 -26.03 -24.74
C TYR A 166 -16.40 -25.64 -23.80
N LEU A 167 -17.08 -24.52 -24.05
CA LEU A 167 -18.24 -24.10 -23.25
C LEU A 167 -19.41 -25.09 -23.37
N GLU A 168 -19.63 -25.67 -24.55
CA GLU A 168 -20.70 -26.66 -24.78
C GLU A 168 -20.37 -28.01 -24.15
N THR A 169 -19.12 -28.47 -24.28
CA THR A 169 -18.70 -29.80 -23.83
C THR A 169 -18.25 -29.84 -22.37
N GLY A 170 -17.85 -28.70 -21.82
CA GLY A 170 -17.22 -28.60 -20.50
C GLY A 170 -15.88 -29.33 -20.38
N SER A 171 -15.23 -29.71 -21.50
CA SER A 171 -14.05 -30.57 -21.49
C SER A 171 -12.94 -30.07 -22.40
N ALA A 172 -11.97 -29.36 -21.83
CA ALA A 172 -10.76 -28.93 -22.53
C ALA A 172 -9.96 -30.13 -23.09
N LYS A 173 -10.01 -31.28 -22.39
CA LYS A 173 -9.40 -32.54 -22.85
C LYS A 173 -9.99 -33.03 -24.18
N SER A 174 -11.29 -32.82 -24.40
CA SER A 174 -11.95 -33.17 -25.67
C SER A 174 -11.33 -32.38 -26.82
N ILE A 175 -11.22 -31.07 -26.66
CA ILE A 175 -10.64 -30.14 -27.65
C ILE A 175 -9.18 -30.53 -27.96
N LEU A 176 -8.39 -30.81 -26.92
CA LEU A 176 -7.00 -31.24 -27.09
C LEU A 176 -6.88 -32.56 -27.86
N THR A 177 -7.77 -33.50 -27.60
CA THR A 177 -7.78 -34.80 -28.30
C THR A 177 -8.11 -34.59 -29.78
N GLU A 178 -9.09 -33.75 -30.09
CA GLU A 178 -9.45 -33.40 -31.46
C GLU A 178 -8.29 -32.72 -32.20
N ARG A 179 -7.59 -31.77 -31.56
CA ARG A 179 -6.36 -31.17 -32.10
C ARG A 179 -5.30 -32.22 -32.45
N GLU A 180 -5.06 -33.19 -31.58
CA GLU A 180 -4.08 -34.25 -31.86
C GLU A 180 -4.48 -35.15 -33.02
N ILE A 181 -5.78 -35.44 -33.15
CA ILE A 181 -6.32 -36.22 -34.28
C ILE A 181 -6.12 -35.43 -35.57
N LEU A 182 -6.54 -34.17 -35.61
CA LEU A 182 -6.39 -33.31 -36.80
C LEU A 182 -4.92 -33.17 -37.21
N LYS A 183 -3.98 -33.06 -36.26
CA LYS A 183 -2.53 -33.04 -36.55
C LYS A 183 -1.98 -34.35 -37.11
N LYS A 184 -2.60 -35.50 -36.83
CA LYS A 184 -2.14 -36.82 -37.30
C LYS A 184 -2.71 -37.19 -38.67
N PHE A 185 -3.84 -36.60 -39.05
CA PHE A 185 -4.61 -36.99 -40.24
C PHE A 185 -4.86 -35.86 -41.24
N GLY A 186 -4.50 -34.62 -40.92
CA GLY A 186 -4.41 -33.49 -41.86
C GLY A 186 -2.97 -33.21 -42.25
#